data_AF-A0A943BCV4-F1
#
_entry.id   AF-A0A943BCV4-F1
#
_cell.length_a   1.000
_cell.length_b   1.000
_cell.length_c   1.000
_cell.angle_alpha   90.00
_cell.angle_beta   90.00
_cell.angle_gamma   90.00
#
_symmetry.space_group_name_H-M   'P 1'
#
loop_
_entity.id
_entity.type
_entity.pdbx_description
1 polymer ?
#
loop_
_entity_poly.entity_id
_entity_poly.type
_entity_poly.pdbx_seq_one_letter_code
_entity_poly.pdbx_strand_id
1 'polypeptide(L)'
;MGVCQICGASYGMFSGGQEPYTGKNLMLCSDCLSVLKKIESMRYDDINKCKSLYSELIKGCENQEVLLALAEYISAITGEKEELCKQAEEEAEVYKKQREDLLKKIAARKRNFKNTTGYDFRGYKIVDYKGIVSGEVVLGTGFLSEFAASFSDALGIESGTFAKKMSEAKQGALNNLIMNALLQGGNALIGVDFDYITFSNNILGVSANGTAVVIEKEEK
;
A
#
# COMPACT_ATOMS: atom_id res chain seq x y z
N MET A 1 -0.57 -1.15 19.76
CA MET A 1 -0.37 0.13 19.04
C MET A 1 -1.51 0.25 18.05
N GLY A 2 -2.28 1.34 18.09
CA GLY A 2 -3.40 1.58 17.17
C GLY A 2 -2.97 2.47 16.00
N VAL A 3 -3.75 2.47 14.92
CA VAL A 3 -3.60 3.40 13.79
C VAL A 3 -4.89 4.21 13.69
N CYS A 4 -4.77 5.53 13.66
CA CYS A 4 -5.91 6.42 13.57
C CYS A 4 -6.58 6.27 12.20
N GLN A 5 -7.88 5.96 12.18
CA GLN A 5 -8.64 5.79 10.94
C GLN A 5 -8.96 7.11 10.24
N ILE A 6 -8.73 8.25 10.90
CA ILE A 6 -8.88 9.58 10.30
C ILE A 6 -7.55 10.06 9.70
N CYS A 7 -6.50 10.21 10.52
CA CYS A 7 -5.25 10.83 10.08
C CYS A 7 -4.10 9.85 9.78
N GLY A 8 -4.31 8.54 9.94
CA GLY A 8 -3.27 7.51 9.70
C GLY A 8 -2.15 7.45 10.74
N ALA A 9 -2.14 8.33 11.75
CA ALA A 9 -1.09 8.35 12.77
C ALA A 9 -1.12 7.08 13.66
N SER A 10 0.05 6.51 13.92
CA SER A 10 0.22 5.43 14.90
C SER A 10 0.20 5.98 16.32
N TYR A 11 -0.44 5.26 17.25
CA TYR A 11 -0.53 5.67 18.65
C TYR A 11 -0.43 4.50 19.64
N GLY A 12 0.04 4.82 20.84
CA GLY A 12 0.28 3.86 21.93
C GLY A 12 -1.00 3.38 22.59
N MET A 13 -0.90 2.35 23.42
CA MET A 13 -2.05 1.72 24.09
C MET A 13 -2.84 2.69 25.00
N PHE A 14 -2.20 3.76 25.46
CA PHE A 14 -2.79 4.78 26.34
C PHE A 14 -3.08 6.11 25.63
N SER A 15 -2.70 6.27 24.35
CA SER A 15 -2.80 7.54 23.61
C SER A 15 -3.77 7.47 22.43
N GLY A 16 -5.00 7.09 22.72
CA GLY A 16 -6.09 7.04 21.74
C GLY A 16 -7.22 6.17 22.25
N GLY A 17 -8.19 5.87 21.41
CA GLY A 17 -9.32 5.07 21.83
C GLY A 17 -10.27 4.72 20.70
N GLN A 18 -11.20 3.85 21.05
CA GLN A 18 -12.36 3.58 20.21
C GLN A 18 -13.40 4.67 20.45
N GLU A 19 -13.84 5.29 19.38
CA GLU A 19 -14.86 6.32 19.37
C GLU A 19 -16.22 5.66 19.05
N PRO A 20 -17.21 5.75 19.96
CA PRO A 20 -18.49 5.08 19.76
C PRO A 20 -19.57 5.96 19.10
N TYR A 21 -19.38 7.28 19.04
CA TYR A 21 -20.44 8.24 18.69
C TYR A 21 -20.86 8.14 17.21
N THR A 22 -19.95 7.77 16.31
CA THR A 22 -20.25 7.48 14.90
C THR A 22 -21.01 6.17 14.67
N GLY A 23 -21.17 5.31 15.69
CA GLY A 23 -21.75 3.96 15.56
C GLY A 23 -20.89 2.98 14.76
N LYS A 24 -19.72 3.40 14.30
CA LYS A 24 -18.74 2.61 13.54
C LYS A 24 -17.54 2.18 14.37
N ASN A 25 -17.47 2.61 15.63
CA ASN A 25 -16.44 2.15 16.57
C ASN A 25 -15.03 2.46 16.06
N LEU A 26 -14.82 3.70 15.59
CA LEU A 26 -13.60 4.13 14.92
C LEU A 26 -12.40 4.14 15.88
N MET A 27 -11.25 3.69 15.42
CA MET A 27 -9.99 3.73 16.16
C MET A 27 -9.27 5.05 15.90
N LEU A 28 -9.21 5.93 16.89
CA LEU A 28 -8.73 7.30 16.73
C LEU A 28 -7.56 7.63 17.68
N CYS A 29 -6.63 8.47 17.21
CA CYS A 29 -5.64 9.09 18.08
C CYS A 29 -6.28 10.15 19.01
N SER A 30 -5.54 10.59 20.03
CA SER A 30 -5.99 11.62 20.98
C SER A 30 -6.46 12.91 20.30
N ASP A 31 -5.76 13.33 19.25
CA ASP A 31 -5.97 14.64 18.63
C ASP A 31 -7.28 14.65 17.83
N CYS A 32 -7.47 13.65 16.97
CA CYS A 32 -8.72 13.46 16.21
C CYS A 32 -9.92 13.26 17.15
N LEU A 33 -9.75 12.47 18.21
CA LEU A 33 -10.80 12.27 19.21
C LEU A 33 -11.14 13.57 19.96
N SER A 34 -10.15 14.41 20.25
CA SER A 34 -10.37 15.70 20.93
C SER A 34 -11.19 16.67 20.07
N VAL A 35 -10.99 16.64 18.75
CA VAL A 35 -11.77 17.46 17.81
C VAL A 35 -13.23 17.00 17.79
N LEU A 36 -13.48 15.69 17.69
CA LEU A 36 -14.85 15.15 17.75
C LEU A 36 -15.56 15.50 19.05
N LYS A 37 -14.89 15.35 20.19
CA LYS A 37 -15.46 15.73 21.50
C LYS A 37 -15.79 17.22 21.57
N LYS A 38 -14.98 18.09 20.99
CA LYS A 38 -15.26 19.53 20.91
C LYS A 38 -16.54 19.79 20.10
N ILE A 39 -16.68 19.16 18.93
CA ILE A 39 -17.87 19.28 18.08
C ILE A 39 -19.12 18.79 18.84
N GLU A 40 -19.03 17.63 19.49
CA GLU A 40 -20.13 17.08 20.30
C GLU A 40 -20.53 18.02 21.44
N SER A 41 -19.56 18.64 22.12
CA SER A 41 -19.82 19.56 23.24
C SER A 41 -20.48 20.87 22.82
N MET A 42 -20.24 21.33 21.58
CA MET A 42 -20.81 22.58 21.04
C MET A 42 -22.26 22.41 20.58
N ARG A 43 -22.67 21.19 20.21
CA ARG A 43 -24.03 20.89 19.69
C ARG A 43 -24.47 21.92 18.63
N TYR A 44 -25.66 22.50 18.78
CA TYR A 44 -26.26 23.50 17.88
C TYR A 44 -25.81 24.93 18.19
N ASP A 45 -24.97 25.16 19.22
CA ASP A 45 -24.67 26.51 19.70
C ASP A 45 -23.78 27.30 18.71
N ASP A 46 -22.92 26.62 17.95
CA ASP A 46 -22.06 27.23 16.94
C ASP A 46 -21.83 26.28 15.75
N ILE A 47 -22.85 26.18 14.88
CA ILE A 47 -22.84 25.33 13.68
C ILE A 47 -21.63 25.64 12.77
N ASN A 48 -21.27 26.91 12.62
CA ASN A 48 -20.16 27.32 11.74
C ASN A 48 -18.82 26.80 12.27
N LYS A 49 -18.62 26.84 13.58
CA LYS A 49 -17.41 26.28 14.20
C LYS A 49 -17.37 24.76 14.13
N CYS A 50 -18.52 24.09 14.28
CA CYS A 50 -18.63 22.64 14.07
C CYS A 50 -18.24 22.26 12.63
N LYS A 51 -18.74 22.99 11.62
CA LYS A 51 -18.35 22.81 10.21
C LYS A 51 -16.86 23.03 9.99
N SER A 52 -16.29 24.11 10.55
CA SER A 52 -14.84 24.38 10.45
C SER A 52 -13.99 23.26 11.03
N LEU A 53 -14.34 22.75 12.21
CA LEU A 53 -13.62 21.65 12.86
C LEU A 53 -13.77 20.34 12.08
N TYR A 54 -14.94 20.08 11.50
CA TYR A 54 -15.14 18.95 10.61
C TYR A 54 -14.24 19.03 9.38
N SER A 55 -14.24 20.18 8.68
CA SER A 55 -13.41 20.39 7.50
C SER A 55 -11.92 20.24 7.81
N GLU A 56 -11.46 20.59 9.02
CA GLU A 56 -10.10 20.32 9.46
C GLU A 56 -9.84 18.84 9.77
N LEU A 57 -10.83 18.15 10.35
CA LEU A 57 -10.71 16.75 10.74
C LEU A 57 -10.62 15.82 9.52
N ILE A 58 -11.39 16.10 8.47
CA ILE A 58 -11.43 15.24 7.28
C ILE A 58 -10.26 15.47 6.33
N LYS A 59 -9.58 16.62 6.42
CA LYS A 59 -8.33 16.86 5.68
C LYS A 59 -7.32 15.80 6.06
N GLY A 60 -6.80 15.07 5.09
CA GLY A 60 -5.88 13.96 5.38
C GLY A 60 -6.54 12.59 5.38
N CYS A 61 -7.88 12.50 5.41
CA CYS A 61 -8.56 11.22 5.58
C CYS A 61 -8.72 10.50 4.24
N GLU A 62 -7.94 9.43 4.07
CA GLU A 62 -7.94 8.64 2.83
C GLU A 62 -9.13 7.67 2.74
N ASN A 63 -9.78 7.35 3.86
CA ASN A 63 -10.80 6.31 3.91
C ASN A 63 -12.20 6.89 3.68
N GLN A 64 -12.78 6.58 2.52
CA GLN A 64 -14.12 7.04 2.13
C GLN A 64 -15.22 6.62 3.11
N GLU A 65 -15.16 5.41 3.69
CA GLU A 65 -16.17 4.95 4.65
C GLU A 65 -16.12 5.77 5.95
N VAL A 66 -14.91 6.16 6.37
CA VAL A 66 -14.70 7.01 7.54
C VAL A 66 -15.21 8.42 7.27
N LEU A 67 -14.90 9.00 6.11
CA LEU A 67 -15.40 10.31 5.68
C LEU A 67 -16.93 10.37 5.72
N LEU A 68 -17.61 9.36 5.17
CA LEU A 68 -19.07 9.28 5.16
C LEU A 68 -19.64 9.08 6.55
N ALA A 69 -19.04 8.23 7.39
CA ALA A 69 -19.48 8.02 8.77
C ALA A 69 -19.37 9.31 9.60
N LEU A 70 -18.29 10.07 9.44
CA LEU A 70 -18.12 11.37 10.08
C LEU A 70 -19.13 12.40 9.57
N ALA A 71 -19.39 12.43 8.27
CA ALA A 71 -20.39 13.31 7.67
C ALA A 71 -21.77 13.03 8.27
N GLU A 72 -22.20 11.76 8.31
CA GLU A 72 -23.49 11.35 8.90
C GLU A 72 -23.61 11.75 10.37
N TYR A 73 -22.56 11.50 11.16
CA TYR A 73 -22.53 11.86 12.57
C TYR A 73 -22.68 13.37 12.79
N ILE A 74 -21.90 14.19 12.09
CA ILE A 74 -21.94 15.65 12.26
C ILE A 74 -23.19 16.26 11.64
N SER A 75 -23.75 15.62 10.62
CA SER A 75 -25.06 15.99 10.07
C SER A 75 -26.18 15.85 11.11
N ALA A 76 -26.10 14.84 11.99
CA ALA A 76 -27.05 14.68 13.09
C ALA A 76 -26.93 15.77 14.17
N ILE A 77 -25.76 16.41 14.29
CA ILE A 77 -25.50 17.51 15.24
C ILE A 77 -25.88 18.87 14.66
N THR A 78 -25.60 19.08 13.37
CA THR A 78 -25.71 20.40 12.72
C THR A 78 -26.99 20.58 11.91
N GLY A 79 -27.65 19.49 11.52
CA GLY A 79 -28.79 19.51 10.59
C GLY A 79 -28.40 19.67 9.11
N GLU A 80 -27.11 19.75 8.79
CA GLU A 80 -26.59 20.18 7.48
C GLU A 80 -26.12 19.00 6.63
N LYS A 81 -27.03 18.05 6.40
CA LYS A 81 -26.69 16.77 5.76
C LYS A 81 -26.11 16.91 4.36
N GLU A 82 -26.75 17.71 3.52
CA GLU A 82 -26.39 17.82 2.11
C GLU A 82 -25.00 18.43 1.92
N GLU A 83 -24.67 19.48 2.68
CA GLU A 83 -23.36 20.15 2.61
C GLU A 83 -22.22 19.25 3.11
N LEU A 84 -22.40 18.57 4.25
CA LEU A 84 -21.37 17.74 4.85
C LEU A 84 -21.10 16.46 4.04
N CYS A 85 -22.14 15.80 3.53
CA CYS A 85 -21.97 14.66 2.65
C CYS A 85 -21.22 15.07 1.36
N LYS A 86 -21.54 16.23 0.78
CA LYS A 86 -20.84 16.75 -0.39
C LYS A 86 -19.35 17.02 -0.10
N GLN A 87 -19.03 17.60 1.05
CA GLN A 87 -17.64 17.81 1.46
C GLN A 87 -16.87 16.49 1.61
N ALA A 88 -17.49 15.46 2.22
CA ALA A 88 -16.89 14.13 2.33
C ALA A 88 -16.61 13.49 0.97
N GLU A 89 -17.55 13.61 0.02
CA GLU A 89 -17.41 13.08 -1.33
C GLU A 89 -16.30 13.81 -2.11
N GLU A 90 -16.22 15.15 -2.00
CA GLU A 90 -15.18 15.96 -2.62
C GLU A 90 -13.78 15.57 -2.10
N GLU A 91 -13.63 15.42 -0.78
CA GLU A 91 -12.36 15.00 -0.16
C GLU A 91 -11.96 13.58 -0.60
N ALA A 92 -12.92 12.64 -0.64
CA ALA A 92 -12.68 11.28 -1.11
C ALA A 92 -12.22 11.25 -2.58
N GLU A 93 -12.82 12.06 -3.45
CA GLU A 93 -12.46 12.14 -4.88
C GLU A 93 -11.06 12.75 -5.07
N VAL A 94 -10.67 13.74 -4.24
CA VAL A 94 -9.29 14.28 -4.22
C VAL A 94 -8.28 13.16 -3.94
N TYR A 95 -8.48 12.36 -2.89
CA TYR A 95 -7.57 11.27 -2.54
C TYR A 95 -7.52 10.17 -3.61
N LYS A 96 -8.69 9.80 -4.15
CA LYS A 96 -8.77 8.83 -5.24
C LYS A 96 -7.96 9.27 -6.46
N LYS A 97 -8.10 10.53 -6.86
CA LYS A 97 -7.33 11.12 -7.97
C LYS A 97 -5.83 11.15 -7.67
N GLN A 98 -5.43 11.57 -6.47
CA GLN A 98 -4.02 11.55 -6.06
C GLN A 98 -3.42 10.14 -6.11
N ARG A 99 -4.15 9.14 -5.63
CA ARG A 99 -3.74 7.73 -5.66
C ARG A 99 -3.64 7.21 -7.09
N GLU A 100 -4.61 7.52 -7.96
CA GLU A 100 -4.53 7.17 -9.38
C GLU A 100 -3.32 7.79 -10.08
N ASP A 101 -3.02 9.07 -9.81
CA ASP A 101 -1.87 9.76 -10.37
C ASP A 101 -0.55 9.18 -9.86
N LEU A 102 -0.48 8.82 -8.57
CA LEU A 102 0.67 8.12 -7.99
C LEU A 102 0.86 6.75 -8.64
N LEU A 103 -0.21 5.97 -8.78
CA LEU A 103 -0.18 4.66 -9.43
C LEU A 103 0.25 4.76 -10.89
N LYS A 104 -0.22 5.77 -11.63
CA LYS A 104 0.24 6.06 -13.01
C LYS A 104 1.73 6.37 -13.05
N LYS A 105 2.24 7.20 -12.13
CA LYS A 105 3.68 7.51 -12.03
C LYS A 105 4.52 6.27 -11.73
N ILE A 106 4.08 5.44 -10.77
CA ILE A 106 4.74 4.17 -10.43
C ILE A 106 4.73 3.22 -11.63
N ALA A 107 3.58 3.06 -12.30
CA ALA A 107 3.47 2.21 -13.48
C ALA A 107 4.36 2.68 -14.64
N ALA A 108 4.46 3.99 -14.86
CA ALA A 108 5.34 4.58 -15.86
C ALA A 108 6.82 4.34 -15.53
N ARG A 109 7.23 4.53 -14.27
CA ARG A 109 8.59 4.22 -13.82
C ARG A 109 8.91 2.74 -13.97
N LYS A 110 8.01 1.86 -13.55
CA LYS A 110 8.16 0.41 -13.65
C LYS A 110 8.30 -0.06 -15.11
N ARG A 111 7.53 0.52 -16.04
CA ARG A 111 7.60 0.18 -17.48
C ARG A 111 8.98 0.44 -18.08
N ASN A 112 9.64 1.51 -17.66
CA ASN A 112 10.96 1.90 -18.15
C ASN A 112 12.11 1.36 -17.28
N PHE A 113 11.79 0.65 -16.20
CA PHE A 113 12.75 0.17 -15.23
C PHE A 113 13.59 -0.98 -15.82
N LYS A 114 14.88 -0.75 -15.98
CA LYS A 114 15.78 -1.77 -16.53
C LYS A 114 16.22 -2.73 -15.43
N ASN A 115 16.23 -4.02 -15.71
CA ASN A 115 16.78 -5.02 -14.81
C ASN A 115 17.52 -6.09 -15.62
N THR A 116 18.58 -6.65 -15.05
CA THR A 116 19.41 -7.66 -15.70
C THR A 116 20.07 -8.57 -14.66
N THR A 117 20.35 -9.82 -15.05
CA THR A 117 21.20 -10.72 -14.27
C THR A 117 22.69 -10.41 -14.45
N GLY A 118 23.05 -9.62 -15.46
CA GLY A 118 24.41 -9.10 -15.68
C GLY A 118 24.75 -7.89 -14.79
N TYR A 119 25.90 -7.27 -15.02
CA TYR A 119 26.41 -6.18 -14.17
C TYR A 119 26.44 -4.80 -14.86
N ASP A 120 26.00 -4.71 -16.12
CA ASP A 120 26.02 -3.49 -16.92
C ASP A 120 24.83 -3.40 -17.90
N PHE A 121 24.62 -2.19 -18.44
CA PHE A 121 23.69 -1.93 -19.53
C PHE A 121 24.43 -1.22 -20.66
N ARG A 122 24.67 -1.90 -21.79
CA ARG A 122 25.37 -1.29 -22.94
C ARG A 122 24.72 0.02 -23.38
N GLY A 123 25.55 1.06 -23.57
CA GLY A 123 25.10 2.42 -23.93
C GLY A 123 24.53 3.22 -22.75
N TYR A 124 24.74 2.74 -21.53
CA TYR A 124 24.43 3.45 -20.30
C TYR A 124 25.64 3.39 -19.35
N LYS A 125 25.81 4.46 -18.58
CA LYS A 125 26.79 4.54 -17.50
C LYS A 125 26.06 4.43 -16.17
N ILE A 126 26.58 3.61 -15.25
CA ILE A 126 26.14 3.62 -13.86
C ILE A 126 26.76 4.85 -13.19
N VAL A 127 25.93 5.74 -12.68
CA VAL A 127 26.35 6.99 -12.04
C VAL A 127 26.20 6.97 -10.52
N ASP A 128 25.40 6.05 -9.99
CA ASP A 128 25.24 5.88 -8.54
C ASP A 128 24.79 4.45 -8.18
N TYR A 129 25.26 3.95 -7.03
CA TYR A 129 24.88 2.66 -6.47
C TYR A 129 24.04 2.90 -5.21
N LYS A 130 22.77 2.50 -5.24
CA LYS A 130 21.83 2.71 -4.13
C LYS A 130 21.89 1.62 -3.06
N GLY A 131 22.57 0.52 -3.35
CA GLY A 131 22.78 -0.59 -2.43
C GLY A 131 22.02 -1.84 -2.85
N ILE A 132 22.13 -2.87 -2.01
CA ILE A 132 21.48 -4.16 -2.21
C ILE A 132 20.00 -4.03 -1.83
N VAL A 133 19.14 -4.61 -2.65
CA VAL A 133 17.70 -4.73 -2.41
C VAL A 133 17.27 -6.17 -2.64
N SER A 134 16.19 -6.56 -1.97
CA SER A 134 15.55 -7.86 -2.11
C SER A 134 14.05 -7.70 -2.33
N GLY A 135 13.39 -8.75 -2.80
CA GLY A 135 11.94 -8.81 -2.92
C GLY A 135 11.47 -10.25 -2.83
N GLU A 136 10.56 -10.53 -1.90
CA GLU A 136 10.18 -11.89 -1.53
C GLU A 136 8.70 -12.15 -1.80
N VAL A 137 8.38 -13.40 -2.15
CA VAL A 137 7.02 -13.92 -2.22
C VAL A 137 7.00 -15.29 -1.57
N VAL A 138 5.93 -15.59 -0.82
CA VAL A 138 5.71 -16.88 -0.19
C VAL A 138 4.45 -17.53 -0.77
N LEU A 139 4.60 -18.75 -1.28
CA LEU A 139 3.52 -19.63 -1.69
C LEU A 139 3.13 -20.55 -0.53
N GLY A 140 1.86 -20.47 -0.12
CA GLY A 140 1.33 -21.19 1.04
C GLY A 140 1.11 -22.69 0.81
N THR A 141 0.76 -23.37 1.91
CA THR A 141 0.66 -24.84 2.04
C THR A 141 -0.30 -25.49 1.04
N GLY A 142 -1.37 -24.80 0.65
CA GLY A 142 -2.33 -25.28 -0.34
C GLY A 142 -1.71 -25.52 -1.72
N PHE A 143 -0.73 -24.68 -2.13
CA PHE A 143 -0.06 -24.83 -3.43
C PHE A 143 0.77 -26.11 -3.52
N LEU A 144 1.60 -26.38 -2.52
CA LEU A 144 2.48 -27.55 -2.55
C LEU A 144 1.73 -28.86 -2.25
N SER A 145 0.60 -28.79 -1.55
CA SER A 145 -0.27 -29.96 -1.35
C SER A 145 -0.98 -30.37 -2.65
N GLU A 146 -1.49 -29.40 -3.42
CA GLU A 146 -1.99 -29.64 -4.79
C GLU A 146 -0.89 -30.19 -5.72
N PHE A 147 0.35 -29.72 -5.57
CA PHE A 147 1.50 -30.22 -6.32
C PHE A 147 1.84 -31.68 -5.98
N ALA A 148 1.89 -32.05 -4.69
CA ALA A 148 2.20 -33.41 -4.28
C ALA A 148 1.16 -34.42 -4.80
N ALA A 149 -0.12 -34.03 -4.83
CA ALA A 149 -1.19 -34.82 -5.41
C ALA A 149 -1.14 -34.87 -6.96
N SER A 150 -0.69 -33.80 -7.62
CA SER A 150 -0.54 -33.79 -9.08
C SER A 150 0.69 -34.56 -9.57
N PHE A 151 1.76 -34.62 -8.77
CA PHE A 151 3.00 -35.31 -9.13
C PHE A 151 2.89 -36.84 -9.01
N SER A 152 2.03 -37.35 -8.12
CA SER A 152 1.76 -38.80 -8.02
C SER A 152 1.12 -39.38 -9.29
N ASP A 153 0.42 -38.56 -10.07
CA ASP A 153 -0.37 -39.01 -11.22
C ASP A 153 0.28 -38.70 -12.59
N ALA A 154 1.36 -37.93 -12.64
CA ALA A 154 1.86 -37.31 -13.88
C ALA A 154 3.25 -37.79 -14.31
N LEU A 155 3.28 -38.77 -15.22
CA LEU A 155 4.42 -38.97 -16.13
C LEU A 155 4.54 -37.77 -17.08
N GLY A 156 5.31 -36.76 -16.69
CA GLY A 156 6.13 -35.90 -17.56
C GLY A 156 5.46 -34.97 -18.58
N ILE A 157 4.14 -34.94 -18.74
CA ILE A 157 3.48 -34.19 -19.84
C ILE A 157 2.31 -33.36 -19.29
N GLU A 158 2.64 -32.15 -18.84
CA GLU A 158 1.80 -30.96 -18.54
C GLU A 158 2.01 -30.36 -17.15
N SER A 159 3.19 -29.76 -16.99
CA SER A 159 3.60 -28.88 -15.88
C SER A 159 2.90 -27.50 -15.88
N GLY A 160 1.73 -27.34 -16.50
CA GLY A 160 1.12 -26.04 -16.81
C GLY A 160 0.71 -25.22 -15.57
N THR A 161 0.08 -25.85 -14.59
CA THR A 161 -0.35 -25.17 -13.35
C THR A 161 0.81 -24.89 -12.39
N PHE A 162 1.75 -25.84 -12.25
CA PHE A 162 2.93 -25.65 -11.40
C PHE A 162 3.87 -24.58 -11.94
N ALA A 163 4.26 -24.68 -13.22
CA ALA A 163 5.13 -23.70 -13.84
C ALA A 163 4.50 -22.30 -13.87
N LYS A 164 3.17 -22.22 -14.06
CA LYS A 164 2.43 -20.96 -13.98
C LYS A 164 2.52 -20.34 -12.59
N LYS A 165 2.19 -21.06 -11.52
CA LYS A 165 2.26 -20.54 -10.15
C LYS A 165 3.69 -20.15 -9.74
N MET A 166 4.68 -20.92 -10.18
CA MET A 166 6.09 -20.58 -9.96
C MET A 166 6.50 -19.31 -10.71
N SER A 167 6.05 -19.15 -11.96
CA SER A 167 6.24 -17.94 -12.76
C SER A 167 5.56 -16.73 -12.11
N GLU A 168 4.35 -16.89 -11.58
CA GLU A 168 3.63 -15.86 -10.83
C GLU A 168 4.39 -15.44 -9.56
N ALA A 169 4.92 -16.40 -8.79
CA ALA A 169 5.72 -16.11 -7.62
C ALA A 169 7.03 -15.39 -7.96
N LYS A 170 7.74 -15.85 -8.99
CA LYS A 170 8.95 -15.20 -9.51
C LYS A 170 8.65 -13.77 -9.98
N GLN A 171 7.56 -13.57 -10.71
CA GLN A 171 7.16 -12.24 -11.16
C GLN A 171 6.76 -11.33 -9.99
N GLY A 172 6.11 -11.87 -8.98
CA GLY A 172 5.79 -11.16 -7.74
C GLY A 172 7.05 -10.73 -6.99
N ALA A 173 8.02 -11.64 -6.81
CA ALA A 173 9.30 -11.36 -6.17
C ALA A 173 10.08 -10.27 -6.94
N LEU A 174 10.15 -10.38 -8.27
CA LEU A 174 10.77 -9.36 -9.12
C LEU A 174 10.05 -8.00 -9.03
N ASN A 175 8.71 -8.00 -8.95
CA ASN A 175 7.94 -6.77 -8.78
C ASN A 175 8.26 -6.09 -7.44
N ASN A 176 8.35 -6.86 -6.36
CA ASN A 176 8.74 -6.36 -5.04
C ASN A 176 10.17 -5.80 -5.06
N LEU A 177 11.10 -6.52 -5.69
CA LEU A 177 12.49 -6.09 -5.87
C LEU A 177 12.58 -4.74 -6.63
N ILE A 178 11.83 -4.59 -7.74
CA ILE A 178 11.77 -3.32 -8.49
C ILE A 178 11.17 -2.20 -7.64
N MET A 179 10.12 -2.47 -6.87
CA MET A 179 9.53 -1.47 -5.98
C MET A 179 10.53 -1.01 -4.92
N ASN A 180 11.27 -1.93 -4.31
CA ASN A 180 12.29 -1.62 -3.32
C ASN A 180 13.46 -0.83 -3.94
N ALA A 181 13.87 -1.16 -5.17
CA ALA A 181 14.85 -0.38 -5.91
C ALA A 181 14.37 1.06 -6.18
N LEU A 182 13.10 1.24 -6.58
CA LEU A 182 12.50 2.55 -6.79
C LEU A 182 12.43 3.37 -5.50
N LEU A 183 12.10 2.74 -4.36
CA LEU A 183 12.06 3.38 -3.05
C LEU A 183 13.45 3.85 -2.60
N GLN A 184 14.52 3.12 -2.93
CA GLN A 184 15.90 3.55 -2.71
C GLN A 184 16.41 4.59 -3.74
N GLY A 185 15.55 5.02 -4.68
CA GLY A 185 15.89 6.01 -5.69
C GLY A 185 16.70 5.46 -6.86
N GLY A 186 16.75 4.13 -7.04
CA GLY A 186 17.30 3.50 -8.24
C GLY A 186 16.35 3.61 -9.43
N ASN A 187 16.93 3.62 -10.64
CA ASN A 187 16.17 3.55 -11.89
C ASN A 187 16.47 2.27 -12.70
N ALA A 188 17.38 1.43 -12.21
CA ALA A 188 17.66 0.11 -12.74
C ALA A 188 18.16 -0.87 -11.65
N LEU A 189 18.16 -2.16 -12.00
CA LEU A 189 18.70 -3.27 -11.21
C LEU A 189 19.77 -4.02 -12.00
N ILE A 190 20.89 -4.33 -11.37
CA ILE A 190 21.92 -5.22 -11.89
C ILE A 190 22.14 -6.39 -10.93
N GLY A 191 22.73 -7.47 -11.44
CA GLY A 191 23.02 -8.68 -10.67
C GLY A 191 21.77 -9.31 -10.08
N VAL A 192 20.66 -9.30 -10.84
CA VAL A 192 19.41 -9.91 -10.38
C VAL A 192 19.59 -11.42 -10.27
N ASP A 193 19.25 -11.97 -9.12
CA ASP A 193 19.28 -13.40 -8.85
C ASP A 193 18.00 -13.87 -8.14
N PHE A 194 17.67 -15.15 -8.28
CA PHE A 194 16.46 -15.74 -7.70
C PHE A 194 16.79 -17.00 -6.89
N ASP A 195 16.51 -16.95 -5.59
CA ASP A 195 16.61 -18.07 -4.68
C ASP A 195 15.23 -18.68 -4.41
N TYR A 196 15.17 -20.01 -4.36
CA TYR A 196 13.98 -20.76 -3.97
C TYR A 196 14.21 -21.46 -2.65
N ILE A 197 13.36 -21.18 -1.66
CA ILE A 197 13.53 -21.63 -0.28
C ILE A 197 12.32 -22.48 0.09
N THR A 198 12.53 -23.77 0.36
CA THR A 198 11.47 -24.63 0.88
C THR A 198 11.48 -24.58 2.40
N PHE A 199 10.39 -24.13 3.00
CA PHE A 199 10.19 -24.14 4.44
C PHE A 199 9.41 -25.39 4.88
N SER A 200 9.36 -25.64 6.20
CA SER A 200 8.49 -26.67 6.78
C SER A 200 7.02 -26.44 6.41
N ASN A 201 6.22 -27.50 6.39
CA ASN A 201 4.77 -27.48 6.12
C ASN A 201 4.39 -27.10 4.69
N ASN A 202 5.14 -27.53 3.66
CA ASN A 202 4.75 -27.31 2.27
C ASN A 202 4.66 -25.81 1.90
N ILE A 203 5.58 -24.99 2.41
CA ILE A 203 5.68 -23.57 2.05
C ILE A 203 6.89 -23.37 1.14
N LEU A 204 6.72 -22.64 0.03
CA LEU A 204 7.79 -22.28 -0.89
C LEU A 204 7.97 -20.77 -0.93
N GLY A 205 9.15 -20.29 -0.54
CA GLY A 205 9.59 -18.91 -0.72
C GLY A 205 10.34 -18.72 -2.02
N VAL A 206 10.15 -17.57 -2.64
CA VAL A 206 10.96 -17.07 -3.75
C VAL A 206 11.55 -15.73 -3.31
N SER A 207 12.88 -15.62 -3.29
CA SER A 207 13.59 -14.38 -3.01
C SER A 207 14.27 -13.89 -4.28
N ALA A 208 13.99 -12.67 -4.70
CA ALA A 208 14.71 -12.00 -5.77
C ALA A 208 15.69 -11.00 -5.13
N ASN A 209 16.96 -11.05 -5.51
CA ASN A 209 18.01 -10.18 -4.98
C ASN A 209 18.64 -9.36 -6.11
N GLY A 210 19.20 -8.19 -5.82
CA GLY A 210 19.97 -7.41 -6.79
C GLY A 210 20.54 -6.13 -6.21
N THR A 211 21.26 -5.37 -7.03
CA THR A 211 21.79 -4.04 -6.66
C THR A 211 21.00 -2.97 -7.38
N ALA A 212 20.38 -2.05 -6.62
CA ALA A 212 19.72 -0.88 -7.16
C ALA A 212 20.77 0.15 -7.59
N VAL A 213 20.62 0.68 -8.80
CA VAL A 213 21.56 1.65 -9.39
C VAL A 213 20.82 2.79 -10.07
N VAL A 214 21.53 3.90 -10.26
CA VAL A 214 21.14 4.97 -11.19
C VAL A 214 21.99 4.87 -12.43
N ILE A 215 21.34 4.72 -13.58
CA ILE A 215 21.97 4.71 -14.90
C ILE A 215 21.56 5.92 -15.72
N GLU A 216 22.49 6.42 -16.50
CA GLU A 216 22.29 7.50 -17.48
C GLU A 216 22.71 7.00 -18.86
N LYS A 217 21.98 7.42 -19.90
CA LYS A 217 22.32 7.03 -21.28
C LYS A 217 23.60 7.75 -21.67
N GLU A 218 24.57 7.02 -22.22
CA GLU A 218 25.80 7.64 -22.72
C GLU A 218 25.45 8.46 -23.97
N GLU A 219 25.76 9.76 -23.93
CA GLU A 219 25.70 10.62 -25.12
C GLU A 219 26.87 10.23 -26.04
N LYS A 220 26.55 10.01 -27.32
CA LYS A 220 27.54 9.69 -28.35
C LYS A 220 28.25 10.94 -28.83
#